data_AF-A0A0V1CNV4-F1
#
_entry.id   AF-A0A0V1CNV4-F1
#
_cell.length_a   1.000
_cell.length_b   1.000
_cell.length_c   1.000
_cell.angle_alpha   90.00
_cell.angle_beta   90.00
_cell.angle_gamma   90.00
#
_symmetry.space_group_name_H-M   'P 1'
#
loop_
_entity.id
_entity.type
_entity.pdbx_description
1 polymer ?
#
loop_
_entity_poly.entity_id
_entity_poly.type
_entity_poly.pdbx_seq_one_letter_code
_entity_poly.pdbx_strand_id
1 'polypeptide(L)'
;LYVIGARFACREKKINFKAEFLQSDWMKNIFTFASLQYWKRQQISRFTMRKIIQTSAAPKAIGPYSQAVLVDDRTLYISGQLGLCPSTMELIDGGADEQCKQALMNMGEILKAAGATYNDVVKTTIFLSDMRNWNTINDVYKEFFKENYPARSAFQVAALPKVVQMRTLKLKLLLWWDRTSETTLLGNNLG
;
A
#
# COMPACT_ATOMS: atom_id res chain seq x y z
N LEU A 1 30.10 27.26 -21.84
CA LEU A 1 30.01 28.21 -20.71
C LEU A 1 29.40 27.47 -19.52
N TYR A 2 29.97 27.67 -18.32
CA TYR A 2 29.60 27.13 -16.99
C TYR A 2 29.80 25.61 -16.83
N VAL A 3 30.85 25.09 -16.17
CA VAL A 3 31.39 25.29 -14.80
C VAL A 3 30.33 25.07 -13.72
N ILE A 4 30.31 23.86 -13.14
CA ILE A 4 30.16 23.66 -11.69
C ILE A 4 31.13 22.55 -11.28
N GLY A 5 32.21 22.95 -10.62
CA GLY A 5 33.18 22.05 -10.01
C GLY A 5 32.72 21.60 -8.63
N ALA A 6 32.92 20.32 -8.32
CA ALA A 6 33.00 19.84 -6.94
C ALA A 6 34.48 19.71 -6.59
N ARG A 7 34.96 20.71 -5.84
CA ARG A 7 36.32 20.87 -5.34
C ARG A 7 36.45 19.99 -4.09
N PHE A 8 37.01 18.80 -4.20
CA PHE A 8 37.55 18.08 -3.03
C PHE A 8 39.02 18.48 -2.87
N ALA A 9 39.25 19.44 -1.98
CA ALA A 9 40.59 19.79 -1.52
C ALA A 9 41.11 18.66 -0.62
N CYS A 10 41.95 17.78 -1.17
CA CYS A 10 42.82 16.92 -0.38
C CYS A 10 44.24 17.46 -0.50
N ARG A 11 44.76 17.88 0.67
CA ARG A 11 46.04 18.54 0.92
C ARG A 11 47.20 17.74 0.30
N GLU A 12 47.96 18.38 -0.58
CA GLU A 12 49.14 17.81 -1.23
C GLU A 12 50.16 17.33 -0.20
N LYS A 13 50.25 16.01 0.00
CA LYS A 13 51.54 15.37 0.22
C LYS A 13 52.00 14.89 -1.16
N LYS A 14 53.04 15.53 -1.69
CA LYS A 14 53.79 15.06 -2.86
C LYS A 14 54.32 13.66 -2.57
N ILE A 15 53.54 12.66 -2.92
CA ILE A 15 54.02 11.31 -3.16
C ILE A 15 54.04 11.21 -4.68
N ASN A 16 55.24 11.30 -5.26
CA ASN A 16 55.49 10.95 -6.65
C ASN A 16 55.28 9.44 -6.79
N PHE A 17 54.02 9.00 -6.76
CA PHE A 17 53.67 7.65 -7.14
C PHE A 17 53.48 7.70 -8.65
N LYS A 18 54.42 7.08 -9.36
CA LYS A 18 54.42 6.90 -10.81
C LYS A 18 52.99 6.69 -11.31
N ALA A 19 52.59 7.45 -12.32
CA ALA A 19 51.33 7.36 -13.05
C ALA A 19 51.10 5.99 -13.76
N GLU A 20 51.88 4.96 -13.43
CA GLU A 20 51.75 3.59 -13.93
C GLU A 20 50.70 2.78 -13.16
N PHE A 21 50.32 3.17 -11.94
CA PHE A 21 49.34 2.40 -11.16
C PHE A 21 47.90 2.60 -11.66
N LEU A 22 47.58 3.72 -12.31
CA LEU A 22 46.25 4.01 -12.87
C LEU A 22 45.99 3.37 -14.25
N GLN A 23 47.00 2.71 -14.84
CA GLN A 23 46.89 2.07 -16.16
C GLN A 23 46.76 0.56 -16.13
N SER A 24 46.89 -0.06 -14.96
CA SER A 24 46.73 -1.50 -14.84
C SER A 24 45.29 -1.92 -15.14
N ASP A 25 45.12 -2.86 -16.07
CA ASP A 25 43.81 -3.29 -16.60
C ASP A 25 42.83 -3.76 -15.52
N TRP A 26 43.32 -4.15 -14.34
CA TRP A 26 42.48 -4.53 -13.20
C TRP A 26 41.63 -3.35 -12.65
N MET A 27 42.16 -2.13 -12.57
CA MET A 27 41.39 -0.98 -12.07
C MET A 27 40.37 -0.48 -13.10
N LYS A 28 40.71 -0.50 -14.38
CA LYS A 28 39.77 -0.17 -15.47
C LYS A 28 38.61 -1.17 -15.49
N ASN A 29 38.88 -2.46 -15.27
CA ASN A 29 37.84 -3.47 -15.15
C ASN A 29 36.93 -3.26 -13.94
N ILE A 30 37.45 -2.82 -12.78
CA ILE A 30 36.63 -2.52 -11.60
C ILE A 30 35.71 -1.30 -11.83
N PHE A 31 36.22 -0.21 -12.40
CA PHE A 31 35.39 0.96 -12.72
C PHE A 31 34.36 0.64 -13.81
N THR A 32 34.72 -0.19 -14.79
CA THR A 32 33.79 -0.65 -15.83
C THR A 32 32.73 -1.58 -15.23
N PHE A 33 33.09 -2.52 -14.35
CA PHE A 33 32.13 -3.38 -13.66
C PHE A 33 31.20 -2.61 -12.72
N ALA A 34 31.73 -1.67 -11.93
CA ALA A 34 30.94 -0.84 -11.03
C ALA A 34 29.97 0.05 -11.81
N SER A 35 30.40 0.63 -12.93
CA SER A 35 29.53 1.42 -13.81
C SER A 35 28.52 0.56 -14.58
N LEU A 36 28.86 -0.66 -14.99
CA LEU A 36 27.95 -1.63 -15.60
C LEU A 36 26.89 -2.13 -14.60
N GLN A 37 27.28 -2.37 -13.35
CA GLN A 37 26.37 -2.70 -12.25
C GLN A 37 25.44 -1.53 -11.91
N TYR A 38 25.98 -0.32 -11.91
CA TYR A 38 25.21 0.91 -11.72
C TYR A 38 24.22 1.15 -12.88
N TRP A 39 24.65 0.94 -14.13
CA TRP A 39 23.79 1.01 -15.33
C TRP A 39 22.73 -0.09 -15.36
N LYS A 40 23.06 -1.33 -14.99
CA LYS A 40 22.09 -2.43 -14.84
C LYS A 40 21.06 -2.13 -13.74
N ARG A 41 21.45 -1.48 -12.64
CA ARG A 41 20.52 -1.00 -11.60
C ARG A 41 19.62 0.15 -12.08
N GLN A 42 20.09 0.99 -13.01
CA GLN A 42 19.32 2.12 -13.55
C GLN A 42 18.36 1.71 -14.69
N GLN A 43 18.48 0.50 -15.25
CA GLN A 43 17.64 0.02 -16.36
C GLN A 43 16.43 -0.83 -15.96
N ILE A 44 16.21 -1.11 -14.67
CA ILE A 44 14.91 -1.63 -14.23
C ILE A 44 13.93 -0.46 -14.29
N SER A 45 13.34 -0.27 -15.48
CA SER A 45 12.07 0.44 -15.61
C SER A 45 11.15 -0.10 -14.53
N ARG A 46 10.85 0.71 -13.49
CA ARG A 46 9.84 0.38 -12.48
C ARG A 46 8.49 0.41 -13.18
N PHE A 47 8.16 -0.64 -13.90
CA PHE A 47 6.79 -0.91 -14.29
C PHE A 47 6.03 -1.19 -13.00
N THR A 48 5.23 -0.22 -12.58
CA THR A 48 4.31 -0.41 -11.47
C THR A 48 3.29 -1.47 -11.86
N MET A 49 3.33 -2.62 -11.18
CA MET A 49 2.42 -3.72 -11.45
C MET A 49 1.10 -3.45 -10.75
N ARG A 50 0.04 -3.20 -11.54
CA ARG A 50 -1.31 -2.98 -11.04
C ARG A 50 -2.16 -4.23 -11.21
N LYS A 51 -2.65 -4.79 -10.10
CA LYS A 51 -3.61 -5.90 -10.08
C LYS A 51 -4.95 -5.45 -9.51
N ILE A 52 -6.04 -5.78 -10.21
CA ILE A 52 -7.40 -5.51 -9.72
C ILE A 52 -7.83 -6.66 -8.81
N ILE A 53 -8.31 -6.32 -7.62
CA ILE A 53 -8.88 -7.29 -6.68
C ILE A 53 -10.39 -7.22 -6.76
N GLN A 54 -11.01 -8.39 -6.95
CA GLN A 54 -12.46 -8.55 -7.00
C GLN A 54 -12.87 -9.86 -6.32
N THR A 55 -13.94 -9.81 -5.54
CA THR A 55 -14.56 -10.94 -4.86
C THR A 55 -16.08 -10.87 -4.95
N SER A 56 -16.73 -12.03 -5.01
CA SER A 56 -18.20 -12.16 -4.94
C SER A 56 -18.75 -12.06 -3.52
N ALA A 57 -17.88 -12.23 -2.50
CA ALA A 57 -18.26 -12.16 -1.10
C ALA A 57 -18.37 -10.72 -0.56
N ALA A 58 -17.98 -9.72 -1.36
CA ALA A 58 -18.14 -8.30 -1.04
C ALA A 58 -19.00 -7.60 -2.11
N PRO A 59 -19.63 -6.46 -1.78
CA PRO A 59 -20.49 -5.73 -2.71
C PRO A 59 -19.77 -5.41 -4.02
N LYS A 60 -20.40 -5.73 -5.15
CA LYS A 60 -19.82 -5.47 -6.48
C LYS A 60 -19.62 -3.97 -6.69
N ALA A 61 -18.55 -3.61 -7.40
CA ALA A 61 -18.32 -2.22 -7.77
C ALA A 61 -19.36 -1.77 -8.82
N ILE A 62 -20.35 -0.98 -8.40
CA ILE A 62 -21.36 -0.38 -9.29
C ILE A 62 -20.86 1.02 -9.66
N GLY A 63 -19.98 1.11 -10.65
CA GLY A 63 -19.44 2.37 -11.18
C GLY A 63 -17.99 2.25 -11.68
N PRO A 64 -17.38 3.37 -12.11
CA PRO A 64 -16.01 3.39 -12.64
C PRO A 64 -14.96 3.33 -11.52
N TYR A 65 -15.00 2.28 -10.69
CA TYR A 65 -14.03 1.99 -9.64
C TYR A 65 -13.87 0.48 -9.43
N SER A 66 -12.79 0.08 -8.76
CA SER A 66 -12.53 -1.32 -8.39
C SER A 66 -12.74 -1.52 -6.88
N GLN A 67 -13.10 -2.72 -6.44
CA GLN A 67 -13.22 -3.03 -5.00
C GLN A 67 -11.90 -2.74 -4.27
N ALA A 68 -10.79 -3.25 -4.83
CA ALA A 68 -9.46 -2.82 -4.45
C ALA A 68 -8.46 -2.92 -5.61
N VAL A 69 -7.32 -2.24 -5.45
CA VAL A 69 -6.22 -2.25 -6.40
C VAL A 69 -4.93 -2.55 -5.64
N LEU A 70 -4.28 -3.65 -5.99
CA LEU A 70 -2.96 -4.03 -5.48
C LEU A 70 -1.88 -3.47 -6.40
N VAL A 71 -0.89 -2.82 -5.81
CA VAL A 71 0.22 -2.16 -6.50
C VAL A 71 1.54 -2.77 -6.03
N ASP A 72 2.36 -3.24 -6.97
CA ASP A 72 3.68 -3.83 -6.75
C ASP A 72 3.69 -4.99 -5.74
N ASP A 73 2.57 -5.73 -5.65
CA ASP A 73 2.32 -6.78 -4.65
C ASP A 73 2.55 -6.33 -3.19
N ARG A 74 2.52 -5.01 -2.97
CA ARG A 74 2.84 -4.38 -1.69
C ARG A 74 1.74 -3.49 -1.17
N THR A 75 1.22 -2.58 -1.98
CA THR A 75 0.26 -1.58 -1.49
C THR A 75 -1.14 -1.91 -1.98
N LEU A 76 -2.06 -2.18 -1.06
CA LEU A 76 -3.45 -2.48 -1.39
C LEU A 76 -4.33 -1.26 -1.08
N TYR A 77 -4.89 -0.69 -2.13
CA TYR A 77 -5.85 0.40 -2.03
C TYR A 77 -7.25 -0.17 -2.04
N ILE A 78 -7.97 -0.09 -0.92
CA ILE A 78 -9.36 -0.56 -0.84
C ILE A 78 -10.30 0.63 -1.00
N SER A 79 -11.30 0.47 -1.88
CA SER A 79 -12.37 1.44 -2.05
C SER A 79 -13.20 1.60 -0.77
N GLY A 80 -13.93 2.70 -0.67
CA GLY A 80 -14.78 2.94 0.49
C GLY A 80 -15.83 1.86 0.68
N GLN A 81 -15.78 1.12 1.78
CA GLN A 81 -16.77 0.10 2.11
C GLN A 81 -17.96 0.70 2.84
N LEU A 82 -19.16 0.28 2.45
CA LEU A 82 -20.44 0.60 3.09
C LEU A 82 -21.03 -0.69 3.69
N GLY A 83 -21.97 -0.55 4.62
CA GLY A 83 -22.73 -1.67 5.21
C GLY A 83 -23.77 -2.25 4.25
N LEU A 84 -23.34 -2.63 3.04
CA LEU A 84 -24.19 -3.25 2.03
C LEU A 84 -24.13 -4.77 2.17
N CYS A 85 -25.28 -5.43 1.99
CA CYS A 85 -25.32 -6.87 1.84
C CYS A 85 -24.78 -7.26 0.45
N PRO A 86 -23.78 -8.16 0.33
CA PRO A 86 -23.21 -8.55 -0.96
C PRO A 86 -24.21 -9.19 -1.94
N SER A 87 -25.24 -9.87 -1.42
CA SER A 87 -26.25 -10.56 -2.24
C SER A 87 -27.32 -9.61 -2.77
N THR A 88 -27.85 -8.71 -1.94
CA THR A 88 -28.93 -7.79 -2.33
C THR A 88 -28.44 -6.44 -2.85
N MET A 89 -27.19 -6.06 -2.55
CA MET A 89 -26.63 -4.74 -2.83
C MET A 89 -27.39 -3.57 -2.18
N GLU A 90 -28.14 -3.87 -1.11
CA GLU A 90 -28.90 -2.95 -0.28
C GLU A 90 -28.21 -2.75 1.08
N LEU A 91 -28.50 -1.63 1.74
CA LEU A 91 -27.99 -1.38 3.09
C LEU A 91 -28.68 -2.33 4.06
N ILE A 92 -27.92 -2.87 5.00
CA ILE A 92 -28.51 -3.71 6.03
C ILE A 92 -29.26 -2.87 7.06
N ASP A 93 -30.33 -3.46 7.57
CA ASP A 93 -31.09 -2.93 8.70
C ASP A 93 -30.28 -3.09 10.00
N GLY A 94 -30.66 -2.33 11.04
CA GLY A 94 -30.03 -2.40 12.37
C GLY A 94 -29.35 -1.11 12.81
N GLY A 95 -29.11 -0.16 11.90
CA GLY A 95 -28.54 1.15 12.24
C GLY A 95 -27.03 1.22 12.04
N ALA A 96 -26.37 2.10 12.80
CA ALA A 96 -24.97 2.47 12.55
C ALA A 96 -23.97 1.37 12.96
N ASP A 97 -24.29 0.60 13.98
CA ASP A 97 -23.53 -0.54 14.51
C ASP A 97 -23.49 -1.70 13.52
N GLU A 98 -24.66 -2.18 13.09
CA GLU A 98 -24.76 -3.27 12.14
C GLU A 98 -24.14 -2.86 10.81
N GLN A 99 -24.47 -1.65 10.30
CA GLN A 99 -23.84 -1.14 9.08
C GLN A 99 -22.30 -1.02 9.20
N CYS A 100 -21.77 -0.64 10.37
CA CYS A 100 -20.33 -0.64 10.62
C CYS A 100 -19.75 -2.05 10.55
N LYS A 101 -20.40 -3.00 11.22
CA LYS A 101 -19.99 -4.41 11.25
C LYS A 101 -19.96 -5.02 9.86
N GLN A 102 -21.00 -4.79 9.06
CA GLN A 102 -21.05 -5.25 7.67
C GLN A 102 -20.01 -4.57 6.79
N ALA A 103 -19.77 -3.26 6.97
CA ALA A 103 -18.72 -2.56 6.22
C ALA A 103 -17.32 -3.13 6.51
N LEU A 104 -17.05 -3.49 7.77
CA LEU A 104 -15.81 -4.15 8.19
C LEU A 104 -15.75 -5.59 7.65
N MET A 105 -16.82 -6.37 7.70
CA MET A 105 -16.88 -7.71 7.09
C MET A 105 -16.62 -7.67 5.58
N ASN A 106 -17.25 -6.75 4.85
CA ASN A 106 -17.03 -6.55 3.42
C ASN A 106 -15.56 -6.23 3.11
N MET A 107 -14.93 -5.43 3.95
CA MET A 107 -13.49 -5.15 3.87
C MET A 107 -12.65 -6.40 4.12
N GLY A 108 -12.99 -7.21 5.14
CA GLY A 108 -12.34 -8.47 5.44
C GLY A 108 -12.34 -9.44 4.26
N GLU A 109 -13.47 -9.54 3.54
CA GLU A 109 -13.55 -10.38 2.34
C GLU A 109 -12.67 -9.87 1.18
N ILE A 110 -12.54 -8.55 1.03
CA ILE A 110 -11.63 -7.95 0.04
C ILE A 110 -10.16 -8.16 0.43
N LEU A 111 -9.83 -7.99 1.71
CA LEU A 111 -8.51 -8.29 2.27
C LEU A 111 -8.14 -9.75 1.99
N LYS A 112 -9.04 -10.69 2.32
CA LYS A 112 -8.87 -12.11 2.09
C LYS A 112 -8.66 -12.44 0.61
N ALA A 113 -9.41 -11.80 -0.28
CA ALA A 113 -9.23 -11.97 -1.73
C ALA A 113 -7.86 -11.47 -2.25
N ALA A 114 -7.25 -10.52 -1.54
CA ALA A 114 -5.89 -10.07 -1.81
C ALA A 114 -4.79 -10.89 -1.09
N GLY A 115 -5.18 -11.85 -0.24
CA GLY A 115 -4.27 -12.61 0.61
C GLY A 115 -3.76 -11.83 1.83
N ALA A 116 -4.55 -10.86 2.32
CA ALA A 116 -4.26 -10.01 3.46
C ALA A 116 -5.27 -10.21 4.60
N THR A 117 -4.95 -9.69 5.78
CA THR A 117 -5.74 -9.75 7.01
C THR A 117 -5.93 -8.36 7.63
N TYR A 118 -6.69 -8.26 8.74
CA TYR A 118 -6.85 -7.00 9.47
C TYR A 118 -5.56 -6.49 10.13
N ASN A 119 -4.58 -7.36 10.37
CA ASN A 119 -3.29 -6.98 10.95
C ASN A 119 -2.39 -6.24 9.94
N ASP A 120 -2.68 -6.40 8.65
CA ASP A 120 -1.92 -5.81 7.54
C ASP A 120 -2.35 -4.36 7.29
N VAL A 121 -3.32 -3.89 8.09
CA VAL A 121 -3.95 -2.59 7.96
C VAL A 121 -3.12 -1.54 8.65
N VAL A 122 -2.64 -0.57 7.87
CA VAL A 122 -1.80 0.53 8.39
C VAL A 122 -2.56 1.84 8.54
N LYS A 123 -3.58 2.11 7.69
CA LYS A 123 -4.33 3.37 7.72
C LYS A 123 -5.81 3.20 7.36
N THR A 124 -6.68 3.58 8.29
CA THR A 124 -8.13 3.67 8.10
C THR A 124 -8.62 5.13 8.02
N THR A 125 -9.63 5.38 7.20
CA THR A 125 -10.35 6.65 7.16
C THR A 125 -11.83 6.36 7.29
N ILE A 126 -12.45 6.85 8.37
CA ILE A 126 -13.83 6.59 8.73
C ILE A 126 -14.64 7.85 8.46
N PHE A 127 -15.56 7.77 7.52
CA PHE A 127 -16.52 8.84 7.22
C PHE A 127 -17.83 8.53 7.94
N LEU A 128 -18.24 9.39 8.85
CA LEU A 128 -19.48 9.28 9.62
C LEU A 128 -20.55 10.19 9.02
N SER A 129 -21.81 9.78 9.05
CA SER A 129 -22.94 10.69 8.77
C SER A 129 -23.40 11.45 10.01
N ASP A 130 -23.15 10.90 11.20
CA ASP A 130 -23.50 11.51 12.48
C ASP A 130 -22.46 11.13 13.55
N MET A 131 -21.79 12.14 14.12
CA MET A 131 -20.77 11.97 15.14
C MET A 131 -21.31 11.38 16.46
N ARG A 132 -22.63 11.45 16.71
CA ARG A 132 -23.24 10.84 17.90
C ARG A 132 -23.04 9.33 17.98
N ASN A 133 -22.84 8.66 16.85
CA ASN A 133 -22.60 7.21 16.80
C ASN A 133 -21.13 6.82 17.01
N TRP A 134 -20.24 7.78 17.29
CA TRP A 134 -18.79 7.55 17.38
C TRP A 134 -18.41 6.47 18.39
N ASN A 135 -19.03 6.46 19.58
CA ASN A 135 -18.73 5.49 20.62
C ASN A 135 -19.11 4.06 20.18
N THR A 136 -20.34 3.89 19.69
CA THR A 136 -20.84 2.61 19.15
C THR A 136 -19.93 2.07 18.05
N ILE A 137 -19.50 2.94 17.14
CA ILE A 137 -18.64 2.56 16.01
C ILE A 137 -17.24 2.17 16.49
N ASN A 138 -16.71 2.84 17.51
CA ASN A 138 -15.43 2.45 18.11
C ASN A 138 -15.49 1.08 18.77
N ASP A 139 -16.62 0.72 19.39
CA ASP A 139 -16.75 -0.58 20.05
C ASP A 139 -16.80 -1.70 19.03
N VAL A 140 -17.61 -1.56 17.96
CA VAL A 140 -17.59 -2.49 16.82
C VAL A 140 -16.20 -2.57 16.21
N TYR A 141 -15.52 -1.42 16.03
CA TYR A 141 -14.18 -1.38 15.44
C TYR A 141 -13.13 -2.18 16.24
N LYS A 142 -13.21 -2.19 17.57
CA LYS A 142 -12.32 -2.99 18.45
C LYS A 142 -12.54 -4.50 18.34
N GLU A 143 -13.69 -4.95 17.86
CA GLU A 143 -13.95 -6.38 17.64
C GLU A 143 -13.09 -6.92 16.48
N PHE A 144 -12.84 -6.09 15.46
CA PHE A 144 -12.07 -6.45 14.27
C PHE A 144 -10.57 -6.17 14.44
N PHE A 145 -10.22 -5.03 15.05
CA PHE A 145 -8.84 -4.65 15.31
C PHE A 145 -8.52 -4.87 16.79
N LYS A 146 -7.78 -5.94 17.12
CA LYS A 146 -7.50 -6.33 18.51
C LYS A 146 -6.20 -5.75 19.05
N GLU A 147 -5.18 -5.63 18.21
CA GLU A 147 -3.84 -5.15 18.55
C GLU A 147 -3.26 -4.35 17.38
N ASN A 148 -2.19 -3.58 17.62
CA ASN A 148 -1.49 -2.80 16.60
C ASN A 148 -2.43 -1.98 15.72
N TYR A 149 -3.28 -1.15 16.34
CA TYR A 149 -4.29 -0.37 15.65
C TYR A 149 -3.71 0.46 14.49
N PRO A 150 -4.36 0.48 13.31
CA PRO A 150 -3.91 1.32 12.22
C PRO A 150 -4.01 2.80 12.58
N ALA A 151 -3.20 3.61 11.92
CA ALA A 151 -3.42 5.05 11.89
C ALA A 151 -4.86 5.33 11.44
N ARG A 152 -5.51 6.32 12.04
CA ARG A 152 -6.95 6.55 11.84
C ARG A 152 -7.28 8.02 11.67
N SER A 153 -8.20 8.30 10.75
CA SER A 153 -8.85 9.62 10.64
C SER A 153 -10.35 9.40 10.64
N ALA A 154 -11.07 10.10 11.50
CA ALA A 154 -12.53 9.98 11.61
C ALA A 154 -13.17 11.37 11.64
N PHE A 155 -14.18 11.59 10.80
CA PHE A 155 -14.91 12.85 10.74
C PHE A 155 -16.30 12.66 10.16
N GLN A 156 -17.20 13.59 10.50
CA GLN A 156 -18.54 13.62 9.95
C GLN A 156 -18.55 14.30 8.57
N VAL A 157 -19.33 13.76 7.64
CA VAL A 157 -19.56 14.31 6.30
C VAL A 157 -21.04 14.62 6.10
N ALA A 158 -21.34 15.56 5.19
CA ALA A 158 -22.71 15.99 4.92
C ALA A 158 -23.60 14.86 4.35
N ALA A 159 -23.06 14.03 3.45
CA ALA A 159 -23.77 12.92 2.85
C ALA A 159 -22.82 11.84 2.34
N LEU A 160 -23.35 10.61 2.18
CA LEU A 160 -22.67 9.48 1.57
C LEU A 160 -23.47 8.92 0.37
N PRO A 161 -22.85 8.15 -0.54
CA PRO A 161 -23.55 7.55 -1.67
C PRO A 161 -24.64 6.54 -1.24
N LYS A 162 -25.74 6.45 -2.01
CA LYS A 162 -26.93 5.59 -1.76
C LYS A 162 -27.76 5.92 -0.50
N VAL A 163 -27.77 7.17 -0.02
CA VAL A 163 -28.56 7.55 1.16
C VAL A 163 -30.03 7.84 0.78
N VAL A 164 -30.94 6.96 1.20
CA VAL A 164 -32.21 7.37 1.80
C VAL A 164 -32.01 7.23 3.31
N GLN A 165 -31.91 8.36 4.00
CA GLN A 165 -31.84 8.56 5.45
C GLN A 165 -30.83 7.74 6.29
N MET A 166 -29.86 8.51 6.83
CA MET A 166 -29.16 8.29 8.09
C MET A 166 -28.12 7.14 8.17
N ARG A 167 -26.97 7.47 8.78
CA ARG A 167 -26.11 6.53 9.54
C ARG A 167 -25.11 5.63 8.80
N THR A 168 -24.77 5.89 7.55
CA THR A 168 -23.75 5.04 6.91
C THR A 168 -22.33 5.49 7.24
N LEU A 169 -21.44 4.51 7.41
CA LEU A 169 -19.99 4.68 7.45
C LEU A 169 -19.41 4.39 6.09
N LYS A 170 -18.51 5.24 5.60
CA LYS A 170 -17.60 4.86 4.50
C LYS A 170 -16.23 4.65 5.10
N LEU A 171 -15.64 3.47 4.92
CA LEU A 171 -14.27 3.23 5.38
C LEU A 171 -13.35 3.15 4.17
N LYS A 172 -12.53 4.19 3.97
CA LYS A 172 -11.48 4.21 2.93
C LYS A 172 -10.17 3.78 3.58
N LEU A 173 -9.58 2.73 3.05
CA LEU A 173 -8.41 2.09 3.62
C LEU A 173 -7.23 2.23 2.68
N LEU A 174 -6.09 2.63 3.26
CA LEU A 174 -4.80 2.54 2.61
C LEU A 174 -4.01 1.46 3.34
N LEU A 175 -3.65 0.41 2.62
CA LEU A 175 -2.84 -0.68 3.15
C LEU A 175 -1.47 -0.61 2.52
N TRP A 176 -0.45 -0.63 3.36
CA TRP A 176 0.93 -0.85 2.94
C TRP A 176 1.36 -2.18 3.56
N TRP A 177 1.65 -3.14 2.71
CA TRP A 177 2.07 -4.49 3.06
C TRP A 177 3.42 -4.73 2.38
N ASP A 178 4.48 -5.02 3.12
CA ASP A 178 5.73 -5.43 2.48
C ASP A 178 5.74 -6.94 2.34
N ARG A 179 5.40 -7.46 1.15
CA ARG A 179 5.63 -8.87 0.83
C ARG A 179 7.13 -9.04 0.56
N THR A 180 7.96 -9.04 1.59
CA THR A 180 9.35 -9.54 1.47
C THR A 180 9.32 -11.06 1.36
N SER A 181 8.91 -11.58 0.20
CA SER A 181 9.25 -12.95 -0.19
C SER A 181 10.56 -12.90 -0.96
N GLU A 182 11.67 -12.75 -0.25
CA GLU A 182 12.93 -13.37 -0.67
C GLU A 182 12.69 -14.89 -0.62
N THR A 183 12.35 -15.53 -1.75
CA THR A 183 12.49 -17.01 -1.88
C THR A 183 12.36 -17.59 -3.29
N THR A 184 12.07 -16.83 -4.35
CA THR A 184 11.77 -17.48 -5.66
C THR A 184 12.69 -17.12 -6.84
N LEU A 185 13.87 -16.52 -6.61
CA LEU A 185 14.80 -16.20 -7.72
C LEU A 185 16.23 -16.74 -7.60
N LEU A 186 16.60 -17.52 -6.58
CA LEU A 186 17.97 -18.05 -6.44
C LEU A 186 18.08 -19.48 -5.91
N GLY A 187 17.06 -20.32 -6.09
CA GLY A 187 17.09 -21.71 -5.61
C GLY A 187 16.49 -22.69 -6.61
N ASN A 188 17.13 -22.82 -7.78
CA ASN A 188 17.01 -23.98 -8.69
C ASN A 188 18.03 -23.81 -9.82
N ASN A 189 19.31 -23.91 -9.47
CA ASN A 189 20.43 -24.25 -10.34
C ASN A 189 21.66 -24.27 -9.43
N LEU A 190 22.02 -25.48 -8.98
CA LEU A 190 23.29 -25.94 -8.38
C LEU A 190 22.96 -26.99 -7.33
N GLY A 191 22.88 -28.23 -7.80
CA GLY A 191 22.77 -29.48 -7.05
C GLY A 191 22.99 -30.61 -8.04
#